data_AF-A0A093F8U1-F1
#
_entry.id   AF-A0A093F8U1-F1
#
_cell.length_a   1.000
_cell.length_b   1.000
_cell.length_c   1.000
_cell.angle_alpha   90.00
_cell.angle_beta   90.00
_cell.angle_gamma   90.00
#
_symmetry.space_group_name_H-M   'P 1'
#
loop_
_entity.id
_entity.type
_entity.pdbx_description
1 polymer ?
#
loop_
_entity_poly.entity_id
_entity_poly.type
_entity_poly.pdbx_seq_one_letter_code
_entity_poly.pdbx_strand_id
1 'polypeptide(L)'
;QPPGCPDYAMLSFMGGFHGRTLGCLATTHSKAIHKLDIPSLDWPIAPFPRLKYPLEDFVKENQQEEARCLEEVEDLIVKYRKKKKIVAGIIIEPIQSEGGDNHASDDFFRKLRDIARKHGCAFLVDEVQTGGGCTGKFWAHEHWGLDDPADVVTFSKKMMTGGFFHKEEFRPNAPYRIFNTWLGDPSKNLMLAEVIKVIKREDLLNNATHAGKALLTGLLDLQARYPHLISRVRGRGTFCSFDTPNDATRNKLITIARNKGVVLGGCGDRSIRFRPTLIFKDHHAHLFLNIFSDILANFK
;
A
#
# COMPACT_ATOMS: atom_id res chain seq x y z
N GLN A 1 -7.34 -13.39 33.10
CA GLN A 1 -7.48 -13.66 31.66
C GLN A 1 -7.80 -15.14 31.50
N PRO A 2 -8.77 -15.54 30.66
CA PRO A 2 -9.00 -16.95 30.38
C PRO A 2 -7.77 -17.57 29.69
N PRO A 3 -7.47 -18.85 29.91
CA PRO A 3 -6.39 -19.55 29.22
C PRO A 3 -6.52 -19.40 27.69
N GLY A 4 -5.41 -19.06 27.02
CA GLY A 4 -5.36 -18.96 25.55
C GLY A 4 -5.69 -17.58 24.96
N CYS A 5 -6.02 -16.57 25.76
CA CYS A 5 -6.26 -15.19 25.30
C CYS A 5 -5.20 -14.21 25.82
N PRO A 6 -3.95 -14.25 25.29
CA PRO A 6 -2.92 -13.29 25.68
C PRO A 6 -3.30 -11.88 25.24
N ASP A 7 -2.95 -10.88 26.03
CA ASP A 7 -3.16 -9.47 25.69
C ASP A 7 -2.03 -8.95 24.78
N TYR A 8 -1.74 -9.68 23.71
CA TYR A 8 -0.77 -9.27 22.71
C TYR A 8 -1.32 -8.16 21.81
N ALA A 9 -0.41 -7.42 21.20
CA ALA A 9 -0.73 -6.34 20.29
C ALA A 9 -0.11 -6.53 18.90
N MET A 10 -0.78 -5.99 17.89
CA MET A 10 -0.20 -5.77 16.56
C MET A 10 0.10 -4.28 16.40
N LEU A 11 1.35 -3.94 16.10
CA LEU A 11 1.71 -2.57 15.74
C LEU A 11 1.31 -2.31 14.29
N SER A 12 0.67 -1.17 14.06
CA SER A 12 0.22 -0.73 12.73
C SER A 12 0.55 0.74 12.52
N PHE A 13 0.32 1.27 11.32
CA PHE A 13 0.73 2.61 10.94
C PHE A 13 -0.47 3.51 10.64
N MET A 14 -0.40 4.77 11.07
CA MET A 14 -1.35 5.81 10.66
C MET A 14 -1.43 5.85 9.13
N GLY A 15 -2.65 5.96 8.57
CA GLY A 15 -2.90 5.87 7.13
C GLY A 15 -3.08 4.44 6.59
N GLY A 16 -2.72 3.39 7.34
CA GLY A 16 -2.79 2.01 6.88
C GLY A 16 -4.22 1.50 6.62
N PHE A 17 -4.39 0.54 5.72
CA PHE A 17 -5.65 -0.16 5.48
C PHE A 17 -5.46 -1.66 5.25
N HIS A 18 -5.90 -2.45 6.22
CA HIS A 18 -5.70 -3.90 6.26
C HIS A 18 -7.01 -4.71 6.24
N GLY A 19 -8.16 -4.04 6.09
CA GLY A 19 -9.47 -4.67 6.03
C GLY A 19 -10.47 -4.05 7.00
N ARG A 20 -11.63 -4.69 7.14
CA ARG A 20 -12.78 -4.15 7.91
C ARG A 20 -13.40 -5.10 8.93
N THR A 21 -12.95 -6.34 9.00
CA THR A 21 -13.29 -7.20 10.16
C THR A 21 -12.60 -6.65 11.41
N LEU A 22 -13.15 -6.88 12.61
CA LEU A 22 -12.73 -6.19 13.84
C LEU A 22 -11.20 -6.19 14.08
N GLY A 23 -10.53 -7.33 13.89
CA GLY A 23 -9.07 -7.42 14.02
C GLY A 23 -8.30 -6.61 12.97
N CYS A 24 -8.73 -6.67 11.71
CA CYS A 24 -8.14 -5.85 10.62
C CYS A 24 -8.45 -4.36 10.78
N LEU A 25 -9.61 -4.05 11.37
CA LEU A 25 -10.04 -2.67 11.57
C LEU A 25 -9.27 -2.00 12.71
N ALA A 26 -8.85 -2.75 13.72
CA ALA A 26 -7.96 -2.27 14.78
C ALA A 26 -6.60 -1.80 14.21
N THR A 27 -6.12 -2.40 13.12
CA THR A 27 -4.86 -2.02 12.44
C THR A 27 -5.06 -1.05 11.26
N THR A 28 -6.31 -0.76 10.89
CA THR A 28 -6.64 0.19 9.80
C THR A 28 -6.81 1.59 10.37
N HIS A 29 -6.16 2.60 9.76
CA HIS A 29 -6.17 4.00 10.19
C HIS A 29 -6.31 4.97 9.01
N SER A 30 -7.17 4.61 8.05
CA SER A 30 -7.30 5.30 6.75
C SER A 30 -8.26 6.50 6.76
N LYS A 31 -9.51 6.30 7.20
CA LYS A 31 -10.56 7.34 7.24
C LYS A 31 -11.44 7.13 8.47
N ALA A 32 -11.88 8.22 9.10
CA ALA A 32 -12.72 8.15 10.30
C ALA A 32 -14.00 7.33 10.07
N ILE A 33 -14.66 7.50 8.92
CA ILE A 33 -15.91 6.78 8.57
C ILE A 33 -15.74 5.26 8.45
N HIS A 34 -14.50 4.76 8.31
CA HIS A 34 -14.26 3.32 8.33
C HIS A 34 -14.28 2.74 9.76
N LYS A 35 -14.04 3.58 10.79
CA LYS A 35 -13.80 3.15 12.17
C LYS A 35 -14.87 3.60 13.17
N LEU A 36 -15.58 4.69 12.86
CA LEU A 36 -16.59 5.29 13.74
C LEU A 36 -17.61 4.23 14.16
N ASP A 37 -18.02 4.27 15.43
CA ASP A 37 -19.01 3.37 16.06
C ASP A 37 -18.64 1.89 16.16
N ILE A 38 -17.39 1.50 15.85
CA ILE A 38 -16.91 0.12 15.96
C ILE A 38 -15.92 -0.02 17.13
N PRO A 39 -16.13 -0.96 18.07
CA PRO A 39 -15.17 -1.27 19.12
C PRO A 39 -13.78 -1.60 18.55
N SER A 40 -12.72 -1.15 19.23
CA SER A 40 -11.34 -1.36 18.79
C SER A 40 -10.46 -1.88 19.92
N LEU A 41 -9.29 -2.40 19.55
CA LEU A 41 -8.25 -2.84 20.47
C LEU A 41 -7.27 -1.69 20.73
N ASP A 42 -6.82 -1.55 21.98
CA ASP A 42 -5.73 -0.66 22.35
C ASP A 42 -4.39 -1.31 21.97
N TRP A 43 -4.02 -1.13 20.70
CA TRP A 43 -2.79 -1.58 20.06
C TRP A 43 -1.96 -0.36 19.59
N PRO A 44 -0.62 -0.47 19.49
CA PRO A 44 0.22 0.65 19.10
C PRO A 44 0.00 1.07 17.65
N ILE A 45 -0.03 2.38 17.44
CA ILE A 45 -0.19 3.02 16.13
C ILE A 45 1.01 3.96 15.93
N ALA A 46 1.92 3.60 15.04
CA ALA A 46 3.08 4.40 14.67
C ALA A 46 2.75 5.39 13.55
N PRO A 47 3.46 6.53 13.43
CA PRO A 47 3.36 7.37 12.24
C PRO A 47 3.97 6.66 11.02
N PHE A 48 3.34 6.80 9.85
CA PHE A 48 3.97 6.48 8.56
C PHE A 48 4.65 7.73 7.98
N PRO A 49 5.85 7.63 7.37
CA PRO A 49 6.57 8.80 6.85
C PRO A 49 5.75 9.60 5.83
N ARG A 50 5.70 10.93 5.99
CA ARG A 50 5.06 11.81 5.01
C ARG A 50 6.10 12.58 4.19
N LEU A 51 6.55 11.96 3.10
CA LEU A 51 7.56 12.57 2.22
C LEU A 51 7.11 13.91 1.62
N LYS A 52 8.05 14.85 1.56
CA LYS A 52 7.96 16.10 0.81
C LYS A 52 8.46 15.89 -0.63
N TYR A 53 7.88 16.64 -1.56
CA TYR A 53 8.12 16.53 -3.01
C TYR A 53 8.38 17.91 -3.61
N PRO A 54 9.22 18.04 -4.67
CA PRO A 54 9.97 16.98 -5.35
C PRO A 54 11.01 16.27 -4.46
N LEU A 55 11.28 14.98 -4.67
CA LEU A 55 12.07 14.17 -3.73
C LEU A 55 13.52 14.65 -3.64
N GLU A 56 14.06 15.06 -4.77
CA GLU A 56 15.40 15.62 -4.99
C GLU A 56 15.66 16.90 -4.18
N ASP A 57 14.62 17.69 -3.89
CA ASP A 57 14.74 18.95 -3.17
C ASP A 57 14.67 18.77 -1.64
N PHE A 58 14.14 17.63 -1.17
CA PHE A 58 13.85 17.38 0.25
C PHE A 58 14.55 16.13 0.80
N VAL A 59 15.73 15.79 0.26
CA VAL A 59 16.46 14.56 0.62
C VAL A 59 16.72 14.46 2.13
N LYS A 60 17.19 15.54 2.76
CA LYS A 60 17.53 15.54 4.20
C LYS A 60 16.28 15.48 5.07
N GLU A 61 15.26 16.27 4.74
CA GLU A 61 14.00 16.33 5.47
C GLU A 61 13.28 14.98 5.41
N ASN A 62 13.29 14.33 4.26
CA ASN A 62 12.69 13.01 4.08
C ASN A 62 13.44 11.94 4.88
N GLN A 63 14.78 11.97 4.91
CA GLN A 63 15.58 11.08 5.75
C GLN A 63 15.30 11.28 7.25
N GLN A 64 15.18 12.54 7.69
CA GLN A 64 14.85 12.87 9.08
C GLN A 64 13.45 12.41 9.47
N GLU A 65 12.46 12.60 8.58
CA GLU A 65 11.09 12.14 8.82
C GLU A 65 11.00 10.62 8.92
N GLU A 66 11.68 9.89 8.02
CA GLU A 66 11.74 8.43 8.08
C GLU A 66 12.44 7.94 9.35
N ALA A 67 13.55 8.58 9.76
CA ALA A 67 14.27 8.25 10.98
C ALA A 67 13.39 8.45 12.23
N ARG A 68 12.70 9.60 12.34
CA ARG A 68 11.77 9.89 13.43
C ARG A 68 10.67 8.82 13.53
N CYS A 69 10.07 8.44 12.39
CA CYS A 69 9.07 7.37 12.37
C CYS A 69 9.62 6.03 12.88
N LEU A 70 10.84 5.66 12.51
CA LEU A 70 11.49 4.42 12.96
C LEU A 70 11.78 4.44 14.47
N GLU A 71 12.25 5.56 15.01
CA GLU A 71 12.45 5.76 16.45
C GLU A 71 11.13 5.58 17.21
N GLU A 72 10.05 6.20 16.74
CA GLU A 72 8.73 6.07 17.38
C GLU A 72 8.16 4.65 17.33
N VAL A 73 8.45 3.87 16.28
CA VAL A 73 8.10 2.44 16.24
C VAL A 73 8.80 1.70 17.38
N GLU A 74 10.10 1.90 17.54
CA GLU A 74 10.88 1.23 18.59
C GLU A 74 10.42 1.64 20.00
N ASP A 75 10.12 2.93 20.21
CA ASP A 75 9.55 3.45 21.45
C ASP A 75 8.19 2.82 21.77
N LEU A 76 7.31 2.68 20.77
CA LEU A 76 6.00 2.05 20.94
C LEU A 76 6.12 0.59 21.33
N ILE A 77 7.04 -0.17 20.73
CA ILE A 77 7.29 -1.58 21.09
C ILE A 77 7.70 -1.68 22.57
N VAL A 78 8.65 -0.85 23.01
CA VAL A 78 9.12 -0.82 24.40
C VAL A 78 8.01 -0.40 25.36
N LYS A 79 7.24 0.64 25.00
CA LYS A 79 6.11 1.16 25.80
C LYS A 79 5.03 0.10 25.99
N TYR A 80 4.63 -0.59 24.93
CA TYR A 80 3.58 -1.61 24.99
C TYR A 80 4.03 -2.87 25.72
N ARG A 81 5.32 -3.25 25.61
CA ARG A 81 5.90 -4.30 26.47
C ARG A 81 5.80 -3.95 27.96
N LYS A 82 6.11 -2.70 28.36
CA LYS A 82 5.94 -2.22 29.75
C LYS A 82 4.48 -2.23 30.22
N LYS A 83 3.53 -1.98 29.31
CA LYS A 83 2.08 -2.12 29.57
C LYS A 83 1.60 -3.57 29.68
N LYS A 84 2.50 -4.57 29.61
CA LYS A 84 2.18 -6.01 29.52
C LYS A 84 1.35 -6.38 28.28
N LYS A 85 1.40 -5.54 27.24
CA LYS A 85 0.79 -5.75 25.93
C LYS A 85 1.86 -5.99 24.87
N ILE A 86 2.47 -7.17 24.89
CA ILE A 86 3.63 -7.45 24.03
C ILE A 86 3.24 -7.32 22.55
N VAL A 87 4.00 -6.53 21.79
CA VAL A 87 3.84 -6.42 20.35
C VAL A 87 4.33 -7.71 19.70
N ALA A 88 3.40 -8.56 19.27
CA ALA A 88 3.70 -9.86 18.65
C ALA A 88 4.08 -9.72 17.17
N GLY A 89 3.62 -8.66 16.52
CA GLY A 89 3.95 -8.39 15.13
C GLY A 89 3.72 -6.94 14.72
N ILE A 90 4.31 -6.59 13.59
CA ILE A 90 4.19 -5.31 12.91
C ILE A 90 3.54 -5.59 11.55
N ILE A 91 2.46 -4.88 11.23
CA ILE A 91 1.80 -4.96 9.91
C ILE A 91 2.04 -3.67 9.12
N ILE A 92 2.44 -3.79 7.85
CA ILE A 92 2.67 -2.64 6.98
C ILE A 92 2.39 -2.93 5.50
N GLU A 93 1.86 -1.95 4.78
CA GLU A 93 1.77 -1.94 3.31
C GLU A 93 3.10 -1.40 2.71
N PRO A 94 3.66 -2.00 1.63
CA PRO A 94 4.81 -1.41 0.93
C PRO A 94 4.55 -0.01 0.36
N ILE A 95 3.30 0.28 0.00
CA ILE A 95 2.80 1.60 -0.37
C ILE A 95 1.39 1.70 0.22
N GLN A 96 1.18 2.59 1.19
CA GLN A 96 -0.15 2.73 1.82
C GLN A 96 -1.16 3.22 0.82
N SER A 97 -2.21 2.45 0.58
CA SER A 97 -3.14 2.72 -0.51
C SER A 97 -4.29 3.65 -0.10
N GLU A 98 -5.25 3.13 0.68
CA GLU A 98 -6.47 3.89 0.99
C GLU A 98 -6.19 5.18 1.78
N GLY A 99 -5.13 5.18 2.59
CA GLY A 99 -4.66 6.35 3.35
C GLY A 99 -4.10 7.50 2.52
N GLY A 100 -3.92 7.33 1.21
CA GLY A 100 -3.52 8.42 0.32
C GLY A 100 -2.28 8.15 -0.53
N ASP A 101 -2.03 6.90 -0.92
CA ASP A 101 -0.85 6.53 -1.72
C ASP A 101 0.45 7.06 -1.09
N ASN A 102 0.68 6.75 0.18
CA ASN A 102 1.88 7.20 0.90
C ASN A 102 3.04 6.25 0.59
N HIS A 103 4.16 6.82 0.14
CA HIS A 103 5.41 6.11 -0.15
C HIS A 103 6.43 6.38 0.96
N ALA A 104 7.34 5.43 1.17
CA ALA A 104 8.57 5.59 1.91
C ALA A 104 9.72 4.99 1.09
N SER A 105 10.96 5.31 1.44
CA SER A 105 12.15 4.76 0.79
C SER A 105 12.28 3.26 1.05
N ASP A 106 12.96 2.54 0.17
CA ASP A 106 13.29 1.13 0.42
C ASP A 106 14.17 0.97 1.68
N ASP A 107 14.95 2.00 2.04
CA ASP A 107 15.78 2.04 3.24
C ASP A 107 14.96 2.05 4.53
N PHE A 108 13.86 2.81 4.55
CA PHE A 108 12.91 2.80 5.65
C PHE A 108 12.38 1.38 5.92
N PHE A 109 11.97 0.65 4.88
CA PHE A 109 11.44 -0.70 5.03
C PHE A 109 12.51 -1.70 5.48
N ARG A 110 13.75 -1.59 4.98
CA ARG A 110 14.88 -2.42 5.46
C ARG A 110 15.15 -2.19 6.95
N LYS A 111 15.24 -0.93 7.38
CA LYS A 111 15.43 -0.59 8.80
C LYS A 111 14.25 -1.04 9.66
N LEU A 112 13.02 -0.90 9.18
CA LEU A 112 11.84 -1.36 9.89
C LEU A 112 11.82 -2.89 10.05
N ARG A 113 12.24 -3.63 9.01
CA ARG A 113 12.43 -5.09 9.08
C ARG A 113 13.43 -5.47 10.17
N ASP A 114 14.54 -4.74 10.28
CA ASP A 114 15.56 -4.98 11.30
C ASP A 114 15.05 -4.66 12.72
N ILE A 115 14.25 -3.60 12.89
CA ILE A 115 13.58 -3.29 14.16
C ILE A 115 12.65 -4.45 14.57
N ALA A 116 11.85 -4.97 13.64
CA ALA A 116 10.96 -6.09 13.92
C ALA A 116 11.75 -7.30 14.43
N ARG A 117 12.84 -7.66 13.74
CA ARG A 117 13.74 -8.77 14.14
C ARG A 117 14.39 -8.54 15.50
N LYS A 118 14.93 -7.34 15.73
CA LYS A 118 15.59 -6.94 16.99
C LYS A 118 14.70 -7.14 18.21
N HIS A 119 13.39 -6.93 18.08
CA HIS A 119 12.44 -7.04 19.19
C HIS A 119 11.68 -8.36 19.26
N GLY A 120 11.92 -9.27 18.31
CA GLY A 120 11.18 -10.54 18.19
C GLY A 120 9.73 -10.35 17.74
N CYS A 121 9.45 -9.28 16.98
CA CYS A 121 8.14 -9.04 16.39
C CYS A 121 8.08 -9.69 15.00
N ALA A 122 7.02 -10.43 14.71
CA ALA A 122 6.77 -10.91 13.36
C ALA A 122 6.56 -9.73 12.39
N PHE A 123 7.23 -9.74 11.24
CA PHE A 123 7.06 -8.71 10.22
C PHE A 123 6.06 -9.18 9.15
N LEU A 124 4.86 -8.60 9.19
CA LEU A 124 3.76 -8.90 8.28
C LEU A 124 3.67 -7.82 7.21
N VAL A 125 3.95 -8.19 5.97
CA VAL A 125 3.85 -7.29 4.82
C VAL A 125 2.52 -7.52 4.09
N ASP A 126 1.70 -6.47 4.03
CA ASP A 126 0.40 -6.53 3.37
C ASP A 126 0.50 -6.15 1.89
N GLU A 127 0.54 -7.17 1.03
CA GLU A 127 0.60 -7.03 -0.43
C GLU A 127 -0.77 -7.23 -1.09
N VAL A 128 -1.87 -7.14 -0.32
CA VAL A 128 -3.23 -7.28 -0.85
C VAL A 128 -3.52 -6.29 -1.98
N GLN A 129 -2.92 -5.09 -1.98
CA GLN A 129 -3.10 -4.12 -3.07
C GLN A 129 -1.88 -3.94 -3.98
N THR A 130 -0.67 -3.99 -3.42
CA THR A 130 0.59 -3.77 -4.16
C THR A 130 1.06 -5.01 -4.92
N GLY A 131 0.69 -6.21 -4.46
CA GLY A 131 1.04 -7.48 -5.08
C GLY A 131 0.35 -7.70 -6.43
N GLY A 132 0.97 -8.59 -7.22
CA GLY A 132 0.51 -8.92 -8.57
C GLY A 132 1.03 -7.99 -9.65
N GLY A 133 2.22 -7.39 -9.49
CA GLY A 133 3.00 -6.89 -10.65
C GLY A 133 2.96 -5.39 -10.96
N CYS A 134 2.02 -4.63 -10.39
CA CYS A 134 1.79 -3.24 -10.83
C CYS A 134 2.94 -2.27 -10.52
N THR A 135 3.88 -2.64 -9.66
CA THR A 135 5.08 -1.85 -9.35
C THR A 135 6.29 -2.21 -10.22
N GLY A 136 6.11 -3.11 -11.20
CA GLY A 136 7.19 -3.63 -12.04
C GLY A 136 7.88 -4.89 -11.51
N LYS A 137 7.55 -5.30 -10.27
CA LYS A 137 7.92 -6.59 -9.67
C LYS A 137 6.66 -7.29 -9.19
N PHE A 138 6.70 -8.62 -9.07
CA PHE A 138 5.49 -9.38 -8.73
C PHE A 138 4.95 -8.99 -7.36
N TRP A 139 5.85 -8.91 -6.37
CA TRP A 139 5.62 -8.30 -5.07
C TRP A 139 6.38 -6.98 -4.95
N ALA A 140 5.78 -5.98 -4.32
CA ALA A 140 6.41 -4.67 -4.17
C ALA A 140 7.60 -4.70 -3.18
N HIS A 141 7.58 -5.58 -2.17
CA HIS A 141 8.71 -5.71 -1.25
C HIS A 141 10.00 -6.24 -1.90
N GLU A 142 9.92 -6.85 -3.09
CA GLU A 142 11.12 -7.27 -3.83
C GLU A 142 12.02 -6.08 -4.20
N HIS A 143 11.48 -4.85 -4.24
CA HIS A 143 12.28 -3.64 -4.45
C HIS A 143 13.21 -3.33 -3.26
N TRP A 144 12.97 -3.91 -2.09
CA TRP A 144 13.81 -3.68 -0.91
C TRP A 144 15.17 -4.39 -1.01
N GLY A 145 15.29 -5.41 -1.88
CA GLY A 145 16.52 -6.15 -2.10
C GLY A 145 16.97 -6.96 -0.89
N LEU A 146 16.01 -7.52 -0.13
CA LEU A 146 16.27 -8.33 1.05
C LEU A 146 16.08 -9.82 0.77
N ASP A 147 17.00 -10.64 1.26
CA ASP A 147 16.84 -12.10 1.28
C ASP A 147 15.79 -12.54 2.32
N ASP A 148 15.66 -11.78 3.41
CA ASP A 148 14.68 -11.98 4.48
C ASP A 148 13.72 -10.78 4.60
N PRO A 149 12.83 -10.58 3.61
CA PRO A 149 12.02 -9.36 3.52
C PRO A 149 10.87 -9.32 4.53
N ALA A 150 10.36 -10.47 4.96
CA ALA A 150 9.19 -10.60 5.83
C ALA A 150 9.10 -11.98 6.47
N ASP A 151 8.35 -12.08 7.57
CA ASP A 151 7.98 -13.37 8.17
C ASP A 151 6.65 -13.89 7.62
N VAL A 152 5.73 -12.98 7.29
CA VAL A 152 4.42 -13.27 6.68
C VAL A 152 4.11 -12.24 5.60
N VAL A 153 3.56 -12.69 4.46
CA VAL A 153 3.10 -11.81 3.37
C VAL A 153 1.67 -12.14 2.99
N THR A 154 0.73 -11.21 3.18
CA THR A 154 -0.69 -11.39 2.82
C THR A 154 -0.98 -10.92 1.40
N PHE A 155 -1.90 -11.59 0.70
CA PHE A 155 -2.30 -11.22 -0.66
C PHE A 155 -3.78 -11.51 -0.93
N SER A 156 -4.35 -10.81 -1.92
CA SER A 156 -5.70 -11.03 -2.44
C SER A 156 -5.86 -10.26 -3.76
N LYS A 157 -7.01 -9.62 -4.02
CA LYS A 157 -7.30 -8.76 -5.20
C LYS A 157 -6.81 -9.35 -6.53
N LYS A 158 -5.67 -8.89 -7.06
CA LYS A 158 -5.10 -9.33 -8.35
C LYS A 158 -4.79 -10.83 -8.37
N MET A 159 -4.59 -11.42 -7.19
CA MET A 159 -4.29 -12.83 -7.02
C MET A 159 -5.52 -13.73 -7.12
N MET A 160 -6.71 -13.21 -7.38
CA MET A 160 -7.99 -13.93 -7.53
C MET A 160 -8.49 -14.62 -6.25
N THR A 161 -7.63 -15.38 -5.57
CA THR A 161 -7.80 -15.91 -4.22
C THR A 161 -7.06 -15.05 -3.20
N GLY A 162 -7.42 -15.18 -1.92
CA GLY A 162 -6.69 -14.60 -0.80
C GLY A 162 -5.83 -15.65 -0.09
N GLY A 163 -4.79 -15.21 0.60
CA GLY A 163 -3.94 -16.10 1.38
C GLY A 163 -2.76 -15.36 1.99
N PHE A 164 -1.85 -16.12 2.57
CA PHE A 164 -0.58 -15.60 3.06
C PHE A 164 0.52 -16.63 2.87
N PHE A 165 1.69 -16.16 2.46
CA PHE A 165 2.94 -16.91 2.57
C PHE A 165 3.56 -16.62 3.94
N HIS A 166 4.27 -17.59 4.51
CA HIS A 166 4.97 -17.41 5.78
C HIS A 166 6.18 -18.32 5.88
N LYS A 167 7.14 -17.97 6.76
CA LYS A 167 8.27 -18.84 7.10
C LYS A 167 7.82 -20.11 7.83
N GLU A 168 8.63 -21.16 7.74
CA GLU A 168 8.35 -22.45 8.36
C GLU A 168 8.13 -22.37 9.87
N GLU A 169 8.90 -21.52 10.58
CA GLU A 169 8.77 -21.32 12.03
C GLU A 169 7.40 -20.79 12.48
N PHE A 170 6.61 -20.23 11.55
CA PHE A 170 5.23 -19.77 11.80
C PHE A 170 4.16 -20.84 11.50
N ARG A 171 4.57 -22.03 11.04
CA ARG A 171 3.64 -23.13 10.77
C ARG A 171 2.84 -23.48 12.04
N PRO A 172 1.50 -23.53 12.00
CA PRO A 172 0.71 -23.93 13.15
C PRO A 172 1.12 -25.31 13.66
N ASN A 173 1.37 -25.40 14.97
CA ASN A 173 1.80 -26.64 15.64
C ASN A 173 0.70 -27.71 15.75
N ALA A 174 -0.54 -27.36 15.44
CA ALA A 174 -1.68 -28.27 15.45
C ALA A 174 -2.70 -27.85 14.38
N PRO A 175 -3.43 -28.81 13.78
CA PRO A 175 -4.54 -28.51 12.88
C PRO A 175 -5.67 -27.77 13.61
N TYR A 176 -6.65 -27.27 12.85
CA TYR A 176 -7.84 -26.56 13.36
C TYR A 176 -7.59 -25.23 14.08
N ARG A 177 -6.34 -24.76 14.22
CA ARG A 177 -6.03 -23.44 14.79
C ARG A 177 -6.32 -22.30 13.81
N ILE A 178 -5.85 -22.42 12.57
CA ILE A 178 -6.13 -21.48 11.47
C ILE A 178 -6.97 -22.24 10.44
N PHE A 179 -8.28 -22.05 10.48
CA PHE A 179 -9.22 -22.82 9.67
C PHE A 179 -10.52 -22.03 9.45
N ASN A 180 -11.20 -22.31 8.35
CA ASN A 180 -12.59 -21.96 8.10
C ASN A 180 -13.14 -22.90 7.03
N THR A 181 -14.44 -22.84 6.74
CA THR A 181 -15.13 -23.81 5.88
C THR A 181 -14.54 -23.95 4.48
N TRP A 182 -14.07 -22.86 3.87
CA TRP A 182 -13.71 -22.84 2.44
C TRP A 182 -12.22 -22.67 2.16
N LEU A 183 -11.47 -21.99 3.04
CA LEU A 183 -10.03 -21.71 2.87
C LEU A 183 -9.66 -21.23 1.46
N GLY A 184 -10.50 -20.36 0.89
CA GLY A 184 -10.41 -19.94 -0.51
C GLY A 184 -11.40 -20.70 -1.39
N ASP A 185 -11.09 -20.80 -2.67
CA ASP A 185 -11.98 -21.42 -3.66
C ASP A 185 -11.11 -21.96 -4.83
N PRO A 186 -11.11 -23.28 -5.09
CA PRO A 186 -10.33 -23.88 -6.17
C PRO A 186 -10.59 -23.29 -7.55
N SER A 187 -11.79 -22.75 -7.82
CA SER A 187 -12.07 -22.07 -9.09
C SER A 187 -11.21 -20.83 -9.29
N LYS A 188 -10.85 -20.13 -8.20
CA LYS A 188 -9.96 -18.97 -8.23
C LYS A 188 -8.52 -19.39 -8.49
N ASN A 189 -8.11 -20.54 -7.96
CA ASN A 189 -6.78 -21.10 -8.22
C ASN A 189 -6.62 -21.50 -9.69
N LEU A 190 -7.66 -22.07 -10.31
CA LEU A 190 -7.67 -22.38 -11.74
C LEU A 190 -7.44 -21.13 -12.59
N MET A 191 -8.16 -20.04 -12.31
CA MET A 191 -7.97 -18.77 -13.01
C MET A 191 -6.59 -18.15 -12.73
N LEU A 192 -6.16 -18.13 -11.46
CA LEU A 192 -4.87 -17.57 -11.07
C LEU A 192 -3.71 -18.27 -11.79
N ALA A 193 -3.78 -19.59 -11.97
CA ALA A 193 -2.76 -20.34 -12.68
C ALA A 193 -2.56 -19.82 -14.11
N GLU A 194 -3.64 -19.53 -14.84
CA GLU A 194 -3.53 -18.94 -16.19
C GLU A 194 -3.13 -17.47 -16.14
N VAL A 195 -3.63 -16.68 -15.17
CA VAL A 195 -3.21 -15.28 -14.97
C VAL A 195 -1.68 -15.20 -14.79
N ILE A 196 -1.08 -16.03 -13.94
CA ILE A 196 0.36 -16.05 -13.72
C ILE A 196 1.12 -16.48 -14.98
N LYS A 197 0.61 -17.46 -15.74
CA LYS A 197 1.21 -17.86 -17.02
C LYS A 197 1.21 -16.71 -18.02
N VAL A 198 0.10 -15.98 -18.16
CA VAL A 198 0.00 -14.80 -19.03
C VAL A 198 0.99 -13.73 -18.59
N ILE A 199 1.06 -13.40 -17.29
CA ILE A 199 2.01 -12.41 -16.75
C ILE A 199 3.44 -12.73 -17.17
N LYS A 200 3.85 -14.00 -17.07
CA LYS A 200 5.19 -14.46 -17.45
C LYS A 200 5.39 -14.49 -18.97
N ARG A 201 4.44 -15.06 -19.70
CA ARG A 201 4.52 -15.27 -21.16
C ARG A 201 4.54 -13.95 -21.94
N GLU A 202 3.80 -12.96 -21.47
CA GLU A 202 3.63 -11.65 -22.13
C GLU A 202 4.47 -10.54 -21.49
N ASP A 203 5.38 -10.90 -20.57
CA ASP A 203 6.31 -9.98 -19.90
C ASP A 203 5.64 -8.75 -19.27
N LEU A 204 4.52 -9.00 -18.57
CA LEU A 204 3.66 -7.92 -18.09
C LEU A 204 4.28 -7.09 -16.95
N LEU A 205 5.31 -7.62 -16.29
CA LEU A 205 6.05 -6.88 -15.26
C LEU A 205 6.92 -5.78 -15.87
N ASN A 206 7.65 -6.08 -16.96
CA ASN A 206 8.39 -5.07 -17.69
C ASN A 206 7.44 -4.05 -18.35
N ASN A 207 6.31 -4.51 -18.90
CA ASN A 207 5.27 -3.62 -19.40
C ASN A 207 4.76 -2.65 -18.31
N ALA A 208 4.47 -3.12 -17.09
CA ALA A 208 4.05 -2.26 -15.98
C ALA A 208 5.11 -1.22 -15.60
N THR A 209 6.40 -1.57 -15.68
CA THR A 209 7.51 -0.63 -15.50
C THR A 209 7.52 0.43 -16.60
N HIS A 210 7.40 0.01 -17.86
CA HIS A 210 7.47 0.89 -19.03
C HIS A 210 6.28 1.85 -19.12
N ALA A 211 5.06 1.31 -19.14
CA ALA A 211 3.83 2.10 -19.18
C ALA A 211 3.66 2.97 -17.92
N GLY A 212 4.15 2.49 -16.78
CA GLY A 212 4.22 3.26 -15.54
C GLY A 212 5.13 4.48 -15.65
N LYS A 213 6.31 4.33 -16.27
CA LYS A 213 7.22 5.45 -16.55
C LYS A 213 6.59 6.46 -17.50
N ALA A 214 5.92 6.02 -18.56
CA ALA A 214 5.21 6.91 -19.48
C ALA A 214 4.12 7.71 -18.76
N LEU A 215 3.31 7.04 -17.93
CA LEU A 215 2.29 7.69 -17.10
C LEU A 215 2.89 8.70 -16.13
N LEU A 216 3.90 8.32 -15.34
CA LEU A 216 4.51 9.18 -14.32
C LEU A 216 5.19 10.40 -14.95
N THR A 217 5.89 10.23 -16.07
CA THR A 217 6.53 11.32 -16.82
C THR A 217 5.49 12.34 -17.29
N GLY A 218 4.38 11.87 -17.86
CA GLY A 218 3.30 12.75 -18.29
C GLY A 218 2.60 13.45 -17.12
N LEU A 219 2.44 12.78 -15.98
CA LEU A 219 1.90 13.41 -14.77
C LEU A 219 2.82 14.51 -14.23
N LEU A 220 4.14 14.32 -14.27
CA LEU A 220 5.12 15.35 -13.89
C LEU A 220 5.07 16.57 -14.83
N ASP A 221 4.92 16.34 -16.14
CA ASP A 221 4.69 17.43 -17.10
C ASP A 221 3.40 18.20 -16.78
N LEU A 222 2.30 17.50 -16.51
CA LEU A 222 1.04 18.13 -16.11
C LEU A 222 1.16 18.89 -14.78
N GLN A 223 1.94 18.39 -13.82
CA GLN A 223 2.24 19.12 -12.59
C GLN A 223 2.99 20.42 -12.87
N ALA A 224 3.98 20.40 -13.76
CA ALA A 224 4.73 21.60 -14.14
C ALA A 224 3.83 22.64 -14.84
N ARG A 225 2.89 22.20 -15.70
CA ARG A 225 1.95 23.08 -16.40
C ARG A 225 0.79 23.59 -15.53
N TYR A 226 0.33 22.78 -14.57
CA TYR A 226 -0.83 23.06 -13.72
C TYR A 226 -0.53 22.93 -12.22
N PRO A 227 0.47 23.64 -11.67
CA PRO A 227 0.90 23.48 -10.27
C PRO A 227 -0.16 23.92 -9.24
N HIS A 228 -1.15 24.71 -9.67
CA HIS A 228 -2.29 25.13 -8.86
C HIS A 228 -3.37 24.03 -8.70
N LEU A 229 -3.33 22.96 -9.51
CA LEU A 229 -4.27 21.83 -9.47
C LEU A 229 -3.61 20.50 -9.12
N ILE A 230 -2.33 20.34 -9.45
CA ILE A 230 -1.60 19.08 -9.31
C ILE A 230 -0.35 19.33 -8.47
N SER A 231 -0.16 18.47 -7.47
CA SER A 231 1.04 18.49 -6.62
C SER A 231 1.40 17.09 -6.16
N ARG A 232 2.65 16.90 -5.71
CA ARG A 232 3.15 15.65 -5.12
C ARG A 232 2.90 14.44 -6.03
N VAL A 233 3.11 14.60 -7.34
CA VAL A 233 3.11 13.48 -8.29
C VAL A 233 4.12 12.44 -7.83
N ARG A 234 3.67 11.19 -7.73
CA ARG A 234 4.45 10.07 -7.20
C ARG A 234 3.99 8.74 -7.79
N GLY A 235 4.87 7.75 -7.78
CA GLY A 235 4.51 6.40 -8.17
C GLY A 235 5.68 5.45 -8.35
N ARG A 236 5.36 4.16 -8.46
CA ARG A 236 6.30 3.08 -8.82
C ARG A 236 5.58 2.10 -9.75
N GLY A 237 6.13 1.86 -10.94
CA GLY A 237 5.38 1.20 -12.01
C GLY A 237 4.12 1.99 -12.37
N THR A 238 2.99 1.31 -12.64
CA THR A 238 1.70 1.97 -12.88
C THR A 238 0.96 2.38 -11.60
N PHE A 239 1.55 2.10 -10.43
CA PHE A 239 1.02 2.47 -9.12
C PHE A 239 1.35 3.94 -8.83
N CYS A 240 0.63 4.85 -9.49
CA CYS A 240 0.86 6.30 -9.43
C CYS A 240 -0.27 7.03 -8.71
N SER A 241 0.03 8.25 -8.26
CA SER A 241 -0.94 9.19 -7.70
C SER A 241 -0.45 10.64 -7.74
N PHE A 242 -1.36 11.57 -7.49
CA PHE A 242 -1.06 12.97 -7.19
C PHE A 242 -2.12 13.57 -6.26
N ASP A 243 -1.79 14.69 -5.63
CA ASP A 243 -2.69 15.45 -4.75
C ASP A 243 -3.28 16.66 -5.49
N THR A 244 -4.57 16.92 -5.25
CA THR A 244 -5.26 18.15 -5.65
C THR A 244 -5.34 19.13 -4.47
N PRO A 245 -5.73 20.41 -4.66
CA PRO A 245 -5.79 21.38 -3.56
C PRO A 245 -6.73 20.97 -2.42
N ASN A 246 -7.89 20.40 -2.77
CA ASN A 246 -8.92 19.95 -1.84
C ASN A 246 -9.73 18.78 -2.43
N ASP A 247 -10.61 18.21 -1.61
CA ASP A 247 -11.49 17.08 -1.93
C ASP A 247 -12.55 17.43 -2.98
N ALA A 248 -13.11 18.65 -2.95
CA ALA A 248 -14.07 19.12 -3.95
C ALA A 248 -13.45 19.14 -5.36
N THR A 249 -12.21 19.64 -5.49
CA THR A 249 -11.45 19.64 -6.75
C THR A 249 -11.17 18.21 -7.21
N ARG A 250 -10.74 17.33 -6.30
CA ARG A 250 -10.55 15.90 -6.56
C ARG A 250 -11.81 15.27 -7.14
N ASN A 251 -12.95 15.46 -6.47
CA ASN A 251 -14.23 14.86 -6.86
C ASN A 251 -14.72 15.41 -8.22
N LYS A 252 -14.55 16.71 -8.47
CA LYS A 252 -14.91 17.36 -9.74
C LYS A 252 -14.06 16.83 -10.89
N LEU A 253 -12.73 16.75 -10.73
CA LEU A 253 -11.83 16.18 -11.74
C LEU A 253 -12.15 14.72 -12.06
N ILE A 254 -12.39 13.87 -11.05
CA ILE A 254 -12.81 12.48 -11.27
C ILE A 254 -14.12 12.42 -12.06
N THR A 255 -15.10 13.25 -11.71
CA THR A 255 -16.41 13.28 -12.39
C THR A 255 -16.28 13.70 -13.85
N ILE A 256 -15.49 14.74 -14.14
CA ILE A 256 -15.26 15.21 -15.51
C ILE A 256 -14.51 14.15 -16.32
N ALA A 257 -13.44 13.56 -15.76
CA ALA A 257 -12.67 12.50 -16.42
C ALA A 257 -13.56 11.30 -16.77
N ARG A 258 -14.43 10.88 -15.84
CA ARG A 258 -15.40 9.80 -16.08
C ARG A 258 -16.35 10.12 -17.22
N ASN A 259 -16.90 11.33 -17.26
CA ASN A 259 -17.79 11.76 -18.34
C ASN A 259 -17.06 11.91 -19.69
N LYS A 260 -15.73 12.03 -19.67
CA LYS A 260 -14.84 12.01 -20.84
C LYS A 260 -14.30 10.61 -21.17
N GLY A 261 -14.77 9.56 -20.49
CA GLY A 261 -14.44 8.17 -20.78
C GLY A 261 -13.27 7.58 -20.00
N VAL A 262 -12.75 8.25 -18.96
CA VAL A 262 -11.66 7.76 -18.12
C VAL A 262 -12.11 7.59 -16.67
N VAL A 263 -12.06 6.36 -16.15
CA VAL A 263 -12.38 6.08 -14.74
C VAL A 263 -11.12 6.20 -13.88
N LEU A 264 -11.17 7.10 -12.89
CA LEU A 264 -10.10 7.35 -11.93
C LEU A 264 -10.57 7.04 -10.50
N GLY A 265 -9.63 6.62 -9.64
CA GLY A 265 -9.89 6.38 -8.23
C GLY A 265 -9.43 7.55 -7.35
N GLY A 266 -10.12 7.77 -6.23
CA GLY A 266 -9.64 8.63 -5.15
C GLY A 266 -9.04 7.83 -3.99
N CYS A 267 -8.07 8.41 -3.28
CA CYS A 267 -7.57 7.95 -1.99
C CYS A 267 -7.25 9.15 -1.08
N GLY A 268 -7.06 8.88 0.22
CA GLY A 268 -6.93 9.93 1.23
C GLY A 268 -8.06 10.97 1.14
N ASP A 269 -7.76 12.19 1.54
CA ASP A 269 -8.71 13.29 1.50
C ASP A 269 -8.84 13.87 0.08
N ARG A 270 -7.71 14.06 -0.60
CA ARG A 270 -7.62 14.88 -1.83
C ARG A 270 -6.70 14.33 -2.92
N SER A 271 -6.45 13.01 -2.94
CA SER A 271 -5.58 12.40 -3.94
C SER A 271 -6.38 11.69 -5.04
N ILE A 272 -5.83 11.71 -6.26
CA ILE A 272 -6.25 10.88 -7.40
C ILE A 272 -5.18 9.81 -7.60
N ARG A 273 -5.61 8.56 -7.81
CA ARG A 273 -4.73 7.39 -7.94
C ARG A 273 -5.03 6.57 -9.17
N PHE A 274 -3.99 5.86 -9.61
CA PHE A 274 -4.00 5.02 -10.79
C PHE A 274 -3.80 3.56 -10.36
N ARG A 275 -4.72 2.69 -10.79
CA ARG A 275 -4.63 1.23 -10.63
C ARG A 275 -4.99 0.51 -11.94
N PRO A 276 -4.25 0.73 -13.03
CA PRO A 276 -4.53 0.06 -14.29
C PRO A 276 -4.34 -1.47 -14.17
N THR A 277 -4.98 -2.23 -15.07
CA THR A 277 -4.70 -3.65 -15.23
C THR A 277 -3.30 -3.86 -15.82
N LEU A 278 -2.75 -5.08 -15.72
CA LEU A 278 -1.38 -5.36 -16.20
C LEU A 278 -1.23 -5.30 -17.74
N ILE A 279 -2.35 -5.32 -18.48
CA ILE A 279 -2.35 -5.13 -19.94
C ILE A 279 -2.42 -3.66 -20.36
N PHE A 280 -2.44 -2.73 -19.40
CA PHE A 280 -2.29 -1.30 -19.67
C PHE A 280 -0.91 -1.02 -20.27
N LYS A 281 -0.86 -0.22 -21.34
CA LYS A 281 0.32 0.04 -22.16
C LYS A 281 0.50 1.53 -22.36
N ASP A 282 1.64 1.94 -22.92
CA ASP A 282 2.01 3.32 -23.20
C ASP A 282 0.93 4.11 -23.94
N HIS A 283 0.31 3.53 -24.98
CA HIS A 283 -0.75 4.22 -25.71
C HIS A 283 -1.99 4.51 -24.84
N HIS A 284 -2.28 3.68 -23.84
CA HIS A 284 -3.34 3.95 -22.86
C HIS A 284 -2.93 5.10 -21.92
N ALA A 285 -1.65 5.17 -21.53
CA ALA A 285 -1.12 6.30 -20.76
C ALA A 285 -1.23 7.61 -21.55
N HIS A 286 -0.80 7.62 -22.81
CA HIS A 286 -0.91 8.80 -23.68
C HIS A 286 -2.36 9.19 -23.94
N LEU A 287 -3.27 8.22 -24.17
CA LEU A 287 -4.70 8.50 -24.31
C LEU A 287 -5.25 9.21 -23.07
N PHE A 288 -4.94 8.70 -21.87
CA PHE A 288 -5.33 9.35 -20.62
C PHE A 288 -4.73 10.76 -20.51
N LEU A 289 -3.42 10.91 -20.72
CA LEU A 289 -2.71 12.17 -20.54
C LEU A 289 -3.24 13.26 -21.49
N ASN A 290 -3.57 12.91 -22.73
CA ASN A 290 -4.15 13.84 -23.70
C ASN A 290 -5.54 14.30 -23.23
N ILE A 291 -6.43 13.36 -22.88
CA ILE A 291 -7.77 13.67 -22.37
C ILE A 291 -7.69 14.53 -21.10
N PHE A 292 -6.77 14.19 -20.19
CA PHE A 292 -6.65 14.87 -18.91
C PHE A 292 -6.02 16.27 -19.06
N SER A 293 -5.09 16.45 -20.01
CA SER A 293 -4.57 17.77 -20.39
C SER A 293 -5.69 18.69 -20.86
N ASP A 294 -6.60 18.21 -21.72
CA ASP A 294 -7.74 19.00 -22.19
C ASP A 294 -8.71 19.35 -21.06
N ILE A 295 -8.90 18.45 -20.10
CA ILE A 295 -9.70 18.70 -18.90
C ILE A 295 -9.08 19.84 -18.08
N LEU A 296 -7.78 19.76 -17.80
CA LEU A 296 -7.07 20.74 -16.98
C LEU A 296 -7.03 22.13 -17.65
N ALA A 297 -6.83 22.19 -18.97
CA ALA A 297 -6.84 23.44 -19.73
C ALA A 297 -8.19 24.19 -19.62
N ASN A 298 -9.29 23.45 -19.44
CA ASN A 298 -10.64 24.01 -19.33
C ASN A 298 -11.16 24.01 -17.88
N PHE A 299 -10.32 23.66 -16.90
CA PHE A 299 -10.74 23.52 -15.51
C PHE A 299 -10.79 24.89 -14.83
N LYS A 300 -12.01 25.35 -14.53
CA LYS A 300 -12.29 26.51 -13.68
C LYS A 300 -12.44 26.12 -12.22
#